data_AF-A0A2E1JFP2-F1
#
_entry.id   AF-A0A2E1JFP2-F1
#
_cell.length_a   1.000
_cell.length_b   1.000
_cell.length_c   1.000
_cell.angle_alpha   90.00
_cell.angle_beta   90.00
_cell.angle_gamma   90.00
#
_symmetry.space_group_name_H-M   'P 1'
#
loop_
_entity.id
_entity.type
_entity.pdbx_description
1 polymer ?
#
loop_
_entity_poly.entity_id
_entity_poly.type
_entity_poly.pdbx_seq_one_letter_code
_entity_poly.pdbx_strand_id
1 'polypeptide(L)'
;MNKYFLLLSLTVISCSKGDEVNITTSNNVPNNEVSFVNSGNIYFENNTCKCPDASNGDKDIISGVTYTAVNNVSIKEEISNGNYNLCTTLVTNMSGESISGVFQNFFNNNSFNSNISFWDVSNVTNMDGMFYNADIFNQNISNWNTSKVDNMGSMFKNASSFNQDISSWDTSKVTKMLDLFRAATSFNQNISEWDTSSATSMSKMFENATSFNQDISSWCVSNFITEPENFATNSPLIESYQPVWGSCPE
;
A
#
# COMPACT_ATOMS: atom_id res chain seq x y z
N MET A 1 22.82 -25.23 -41.48
CA MET A 1 22.06 -25.43 -40.23
C MET A 1 23.04 -25.86 -39.15
N ASN A 2 23.35 -24.98 -38.21
CA ASN A 2 24.02 -25.34 -36.96
C ASN A 2 23.59 -24.31 -35.90
N LYS A 3 22.65 -24.68 -35.03
CA LYS A 3 22.33 -23.93 -33.82
C LYS A 3 23.10 -24.59 -32.68
N TYR A 4 24.23 -24.01 -32.29
CA TYR A 4 24.88 -24.34 -31.03
C TYR A 4 24.14 -23.64 -29.90
N PHE A 5 23.59 -24.43 -28.98
CA PHE A 5 23.11 -24.00 -27.66
C PHE A 5 24.34 -23.67 -26.80
N LEU A 6 24.49 -22.42 -26.37
CA LEU A 6 25.46 -22.04 -25.33
C LEU A 6 24.70 -21.89 -24.02
N LEU A 7 24.86 -22.88 -23.12
CA LEU A 7 24.54 -22.73 -21.71
C LEU A 7 25.56 -21.76 -21.10
N LEU A 8 25.12 -20.60 -20.61
CA LEU A 8 25.91 -19.81 -19.68
C LEU A 8 25.68 -20.34 -18.27
N SER A 9 26.71 -20.93 -17.67
CA SER A 9 26.78 -21.16 -16.23
C SER A 9 27.11 -19.85 -15.53
N LEU A 10 26.19 -19.30 -14.75
CA LEU A 10 26.50 -18.22 -13.81
C LEU A 10 27.19 -18.81 -12.58
N THR A 11 28.45 -18.42 -12.37
CA THR A 11 29.14 -18.60 -11.09
C THR A 11 28.91 -17.33 -10.28
N VAL A 12 28.16 -17.41 -9.19
CA VAL A 12 27.96 -16.28 -8.26
C VAL A 12 29.22 -16.16 -7.39
N ILE A 13 29.95 -15.06 -7.54
CA ILE A 13 31.03 -14.68 -6.62
C ILE A 13 30.41 -13.80 -5.53
N SER A 14 30.58 -14.21 -4.27
CA SER A 14 30.14 -13.49 -3.08
C SER A 14 30.64 -12.05 -3.06
N CYS A 15 29.81 -11.08 -2.65
CA CYS A 15 30.22 -9.67 -2.58
C CYS A 15 30.00 -9.07 -1.18
N SER A 16 31.01 -8.35 -0.71
CA SER A 16 31.01 -7.51 0.49
C SER A 16 30.74 -6.04 0.14
N LYS A 17 30.36 -5.24 1.14
CA LYS A 17 29.94 -3.84 1.00
C LYS A 17 31.01 -2.96 0.30
N GLY A 18 30.69 -2.44 -0.88
CA GLY A 18 31.47 -1.37 -1.55
C GLY A 18 32.07 -1.67 -2.93
N ASP A 19 31.87 -2.85 -3.52
CA ASP A 19 32.50 -3.20 -4.79
C ASP A 19 31.65 -2.84 -6.03
N GLU A 20 32.29 -2.30 -7.07
CA GLU A 20 31.72 -2.10 -8.41
C GLU A 20 31.41 -3.45 -9.07
N VAL A 21 30.15 -3.66 -9.49
CA VAL A 21 29.75 -4.87 -10.23
C VAL A 21 30.14 -4.71 -11.70
N ASN A 22 31.34 -5.18 -12.06
CA ASN A 22 31.79 -5.22 -13.45
C ASN A 22 31.25 -6.46 -14.18
N ILE A 23 30.17 -6.29 -14.95
CA ILE A 23 29.64 -7.31 -15.85
C ILE A 23 30.39 -7.20 -17.18
N THR A 24 31.43 -8.00 -17.37
CA THR A 24 32.10 -8.10 -18.68
C THR A 24 31.26 -9.01 -19.60
N THR A 25 30.64 -8.42 -20.62
CA THR A 25 30.05 -9.21 -21.71
C THR A 25 31.13 -9.45 -22.76
N SER A 26 31.44 -10.72 -23.04
CA SER A 26 32.42 -11.07 -24.08
C SER A 26 31.78 -10.96 -25.46
N ASN A 27 31.52 -9.76 -25.97
CA ASN A 27 31.26 -9.52 -27.40
C ASN A 27 31.57 -8.06 -27.74
N ASN A 28 32.48 -7.85 -28.70
CA ASN A 28 32.93 -6.56 -29.23
C ASN A 28 31.79 -5.72 -29.84
N VAL A 29 31.00 -5.05 -28.99
CA VAL A 29 30.11 -3.93 -29.32
C VAL A 29 30.66 -2.71 -28.59
N PRO A 30 30.68 -1.49 -29.17
CA PRO A 30 31.26 -0.32 -28.51
C PRO A 30 30.61 -0.11 -27.13
N ASN A 31 31.43 -0.18 -26.09
CA ASN A 31 31.05 0.01 -24.69
C ASN A 31 30.45 1.41 -24.49
N ASN A 32 29.14 1.55 -24.66
CA ASN A 32 28.37 2.38 -23.75
C ASN A 32 28.08 1.50 -22.53
N GLU A 33 29.07 1.39 -21.65
CA GLU A 33 28.83 0.87 -20.31
C GLU A 33 27.86 1.83 -19.62
N VAL A 34 26.59 1.47 -19.58
CA VAL A 34 25.67 2.03 -18.60
C VAL A 34 26.03 1.34 -17.28
N SER A 35 27.03 1.89 -16.59
CA SER A 35 27.31 1.53 -15.21
C SER A 35 26.14 2.03 -14.37
N PHE A 36 25.30 1.10 -13.92
CA PHE A 36 24.33 1.42 -12.87
C PHE A 36 25.11 1.50 -11.56
N VAL A 37 25.50 2.71 -11.19
CA VAL A 37 26.10 2.97 -9.88
C VAL A 37 25.00 2.74 -8.85
N ASN A 38 25.18 1.74 -7.99
CA ASN A 38 24.37 1.64 -6.78
C ASN A 38 24.72 2.87 -5.95
N SER A 39 23.78 3.81 -5.85
CA SER A 39 23.89 4.96 -4.96
C SER A 39 24.06 4.52 -3.51
N GLY A 40 23.56 3.32 -3.18
CA GLY A 40 23.50 2.79 -1.82
C GLY A 40 22.44 3.48 -0.98
N ASN A 41 21.62 4.33 -1.61
CA ASN A 41 20.60 5.14 -0.96
C ASN A 41 19.26 4.40 -0.89
N ILE A 42 19.09 3.27 -1.58
CA ILE A 42 17.92 2.39 -1.48
C ILE A 42 18.34 1.03 -0.90
N TYR A 43 17.63 0.58 0.12
CA TYR A 43 17.90 -0.69 0.78
C TYR A 43 16.62 -1.31 1.33
N PHE A 44 16.67 -2.58 1.74
CA PHE A 44 15.55 -3.23 2.41
C PHE A 44 15.83 -3.36 3.90
N GLU A 45 14.86 -2.93 4.70
CA GLU A 45 14.83 -3.11 6.16
C GLU A 45 13.49 -3.75 6.53
N ASN A 46 13.51 -4.92 7.18
CA ASN A 46 12.30 -5.65 7.58
C ASN A 46 11.29 -5.84 6.44
N ASN A 47 11.77 -6.24 5.25
CA ASN A 47 11.00 -6.41 4.02
C ASN A 47 10.37 -5.12 3.45
N THR A 48 10.75 -3.95 3.96
CA THR A 48 10.32 -2.64 3.47
C THR A 48 11.46 -1.97 2.72
N CYS A 49 11.19 -1.45 1.53
CA CYS A 49 12.12 -0.71 0.70
C CYS A 49 12.26 0.72 1.24
N LYS A 50 13.44 1.04 1.80
CA LYS A 50 13.78 2.30 2.45
C LYS A 50 14.73 3.12 1.58
N CYS A 51 14.48 4.42 1.50
CA CYS A 51 15.32 5.37 0.79
C CYS A 51 15.27 6.78 1.41
N PRO A 52 15.65 6.95 2.69
CA PRO A 52 15.57 8.24 3.37
C PRO A 52 16.55 9.29 2.81
N ASP A 53 17.68 8.84 2.27
CA ASP A 53 18.76 9.69 1.77
C ASP A 53 18.79 9.77 0.24
N ALA A 54 17.86 9.09 -0.44
CA ALA A 54 17.78 9.10 -1.89
C ALA A 54 17.15 10.39 -2.41
N SER A 55 17.63 10.86 -3.56
CA SER A 55 16.93 11.84 -4.37
C SER A 55 15.85 11.15 -5.20
N ASN A 56 14.79 11.90 -5.53
CA ASN A 56 13.76 11.41 -6.42
C ASN A 56 14.34 11.00 -7.78
N GLY A 57 14.07 9.78 -8.22
CA GLY A 57 14.59 9.20 -9.45
C GLY A 57 15.89 8.42 -9.29
N ASP A 58 16.51 8.42 -8.10
CA ASP A 58 17.64 7.54 -7.80
C ASP A 58 17.22 6.08 -8.01
N LYS A 59 18.15 5.27 -8.52
CA LYS A 59 17.92 3.86 -8.81
C LYS A 59 19.03 3.02 -8.23
N ASP A 60 18.66 1.90 -7.63
CA ASP A 60 19.57 0.88 -7.12
C ASP A 60 19.11 -0.50 -7.58
N ILE A 61 20.06 -1.44 -7.66
CA ILE A 61 19.79 -2.84 -8.01
C ILE A 61 19.95 -3.70 -6.76
N ILE A 62 18.86 -4.35 -6.36
CA ILE A 62 18.81 -5.24 -5.19
C ILE A 62 18.31 -6.60 -5.66
N SER A 63 19.13 -7.63 -5.50
CA SER A 63 18.81 -9.00 -5.95
C SER A 63 18.42 -9.10 -7.43
N GLY A 64 19.03 -8.27 -8.29
CA GLY A 64 18.77 -8.24 -9.72
C GLY A 64 17.51 -7.47 -10.15
N VAL A 65 16.81 -6.83 -9.21
CA VAL A 65 15.65 -5.97 -9.48
C VAL A 65 16.06 -4.51 -9.31
N THR A 66 15.72 -3.68 -10.30
CA THR A 66 15.91 -2.23 -10.21
C THR A 66 14.77 -1.61 -9.40
N TYR A 67 15.12 -0.90 -8.33
CA TYR A 67 14.20 -0.11 -7.54
C TYR A 67 14.41 1.37 -7.82
N THR A 68 13.33 2.14 -7.95
CA THR A 68 13.38 3.59 -8.15
C THR A 68 12.86 4.31 -6.91
N ALA A 69 13.62 5.26 -6.35
CA ALA A 69 13.14 6.16 -5.31
C ALA A 69 12.15 7.16 -5.91
N VAL A 70 10.95 7.25 -5.35
CA VAL A 70 9.87 8.09 -5.87
C VAL A 70 9.28 9.01 -4.80
N ASN A 71 8.80 10.16 -5.24
CA ASN A 71 8.00 11.10 -4.45
C ASN A 71 6.57 11.16 -4.99
N ASN A 72 5.73 12.06 -4.43
CA ASN A 72 4.35 12.23 -4.87
C ASN A 72 4.16 12.63 -6.35
N VAL A 73 5.21 13.07 -7.05
CA VAL A 73 5.15 13.46 -8.47
C VAL A 73 5.53 12.28 -9.36
N SER A 74 6.71 11.69 -9.15
CA SER A 74 7.25 10.64 -10.03
C SER A 74 6.53 9.30 -9.89
N ILE A 75 5.94 9.00 -8.72
CA ILE A 75 5.25 7.73 -8.49
C ILE A 75 4.09 7.51 -9.48
N LYS A 76 3.41 8.59 -9.88
CA LYS A 76 2.32 8.53 -10.85
C LYS A 76 2.82 8.03 -12.21
N GLU A 77 3.94 8.56 -12.66
CA GLU A 77 4.54 8.21 -13.95
C GLU A 77 5.04 6.76 -13.95
N GLU A 78 5.78 6.37 -12.90
CA GLU A 78 6.29 5.00 -12.77
C GLU A 78 5.15 3.97 -12.76
N ILE A 79 4.08 4.23 -12.01
CA ILE A 79 2.90 3.36 -11.98
C ILE A 79 2.19 3.32 -13.34
N SER A 80 2.04 4.46 -14.03
CA SER A 80 1.44 4.49 -15.38
C SER A 80 2.25 3.68 -16.39
N ASN A 81 3.57 3.58 -16.19
CA ASN A 81 4.47 2.76 -17.00
C ASN A 81 4.51 1.28 -16.56
N GLY A 82 3.70 0.89 -15.56
CA GLY A 82 3.65 -0.47 -15.03
C GLY A 82 4.84 -0.83 -14.13
N ASN A 83 5.61 0.15 -13.65
CA ASN A 83 6.68 -0.08 -12.69
C ASN A 83 6.13 0.02 -11.25
N TYR A 84 6.21 -1.10 -10.53
CA TYR A 84 5.82 -1.19 -9.11
C TYR A 84 7.02 -1.43 -8.17
N ASN A 85 8.23 -1.61 -8.72
CA ASN A 85 9.47 -1.77 -7.96
C ASN A 85 9.95 -0.40 -7.48
N LEU A 86 9.19 0.19 -6.56
CA LEU A 86 9.38 1.57 -6.11
C LEU A 86 9.78 1.59 -4.63
N CYS A 87 10.68 2.52 -4.30
CA CYS A 87 10.92 2.92 -2.93
C CYS A 87 10.14 4.19 -2.63
N THR A 88 9.18 4.11 -1.71
CA THR A 88 8.18 5.16 -1.47
C THR A 88 8.44 5.98 -0.22
N THR A 89 9.64 5.92 0.38
CA THR A 89 9.98 6.67 1.60
C THR A 89 9.72 8.18 1.47
N LEU A 90 9.83 8.75 0.27
CA LEU A 90 9.62 10.18 0.00
C LEU A 90 8.16 10.53 -0.33
N VAL A 91 7.24 9.57 -0.32
CA VAL A 91 5.81 9.76 -0.62
C VAL A 91 5.06 10.07 0.68
N THR A 92 4.32 11.18 0.68
CA THR A 92 3.52 11.62 1.85
C THR A 92 2.02 11.54 1.63
N ASN A 93 1.57 11.26 0.41
CA ASN A 93 0.17 11.30 0.00
C ASN A 93 -0.07 10.23 -1.06
N MET A 94 -0.92 9.27 -0.71
CA MET A 94 -1.33 8.16 -1.56
C MET A 94 -2.79 8.26 -2.02
N SER A 95 -3.41 9.45 -1.95
CA SER A 95 -4.83 9.60 -2.29
C SER A 95 -5.11 9.40 -3.78
N GLY A 96 -6.23 8.72 -4.08
CA GLY A 96 -6.74 8.40 -5.41
C GLY A 96 -7.96 9.22 -5.85
N GLU A 97 -8.75 9.84 -4.96
CA GLU A 97 -10.11 10.36 -5.26
C GLU A 97 -10.22 11.55 -6.24
N SER A 98 -9.13 12.07 -6.81
CA SER A 98 -9.20 13.21 -7.75
C SER A 98 -8.46 12.94 -9.06
N ILE A 99 -8.87 13.60 -10.15
CA ILE A 99 -8.10 13.75 -11.39
C ILE A 99 -6.71 14.37 -11.15
N SER A 100 -6.48 14.93 -9.96
CA SER A 100 -5.20 15.42 -9.45
C SER A 100 -4.56 14.53 -8.37
N GLY A 101 -5.22 13.44 -7.96
CA GLY A 101 -4.72 12.47 -6.99
C GLY A 101 -3.46 11.77 -7.48
N VAL A 102 -2.59 11.41 -6.53
CA VAL A 102 -1.28 10.79 -6.81
C VAL A 102 -1.46 9.35 -7.34
N PHE A 103 -2.51 8.66 -6.90
CA PHE A 103 -2.78 7.24 -7.21
C PHE A 103 -3.98 7.02 -8.14
N GLN A 104 -4.20 7.93 -9.09
CA GLN A 104 -5.24 7.77 -10.13
C GLN A 104 -5.14 6.44 -10.89
N ASN A 105 -3.94 5.88 -11.05
CA ASN A 105 -3.77 4.60 -11.73
C ASN A 105 -4.26 3.39 -10.93
N PHE A 106 -4.49 3.53 -9.63
CA PHE A 106 -5.17 2.51 -8.81
C PHE A 106 -6.65 2.80 -8.65
N PHE A 107 -7.04 4.09 -8.67
CA PHE A 107 -8.42 4.52 -8.71
C PHE A 107 -9.14 3.99 -9.97
N ASN A 108 -10.14 3.13 -9.82
CA ASN A 108 -10.82 2.40 -10.90
C ASN A 108 -9.98 1.36 -11.65
N ASN A 109 -8.85 0.92 -11.10
CA ASN A 109 -8.09 -0.16 -11.71
C ASN A 109 -8.56 -1.53 -11.22
N ASN A 110 -9.61 -2.04 -11.86
CA ASN A 110 -10.18 -3.34 -11.57
C ASN A 110 -9.25 -4.54 -11.83
N SER A 111 -8.05 -4.31 -12.39
CA SER A 111 -7.07 -5.34 -12.73
C SER A 111 -5.79 -5.27 -11.90
N PHE A 112 -5.66 -4.27 -11.01
CA PHE A 112 -4.45 -4.10 -10.21
C PHE A 112 -4.35 -5.15 -9.11
N ASN A 113 -3.26 -5.93 -9.13
CA ASN A 113 -2.95 -6.91 -8.08
C ASN A 113 -1.43 -7.18 -7.98
N SER A 114 -0.59 -6.20 -8.33
CA SER A 114 0.87 -6.35 -8.24
C SER A 114 1.34 -6.25 -6.80
N ASN A 115 2.38 -7.02 -6.43
CA ASN A 115 2.92 -6.99 -5.08
C ASN A 115 3.51 -5.60 -4.74
N ILE A 116 2.98 -4.99 -3.69
CA ILE A 116 3.41 -3.70 -3.12
C ILE A 116 3.66 -3.80 -1.60
N SER A 117 3.79 -5.02 -1.07
CA SER A 117 3.98 -5.25 0.37
C SER A 117 5.25 -4.56 0.89
N PHE A 118 6.25 -4.37 0.04
CA PHE A 118 7.52 -3.76 0.39
C PHE A 118 7.53 -2.23 0.34
N TRP A 119 6.43 -1.57 -0.03
CA TRP A 119 6.41 -0.12 -0.06
C TRP A 119 6.53 0.48 1.34
N ASP A 120 7.35 1.52 1.46
CA ASP A 120 7.47 2.30 2.69
C ASP A 120 6.39 3.38 2.75
N VAL A 121 5.36 3.14 3.54
CA VAL A 121 4.26 4.09 3.76
C VAL A 121 4.40 4.90 5.06
N SER A 122 5.54 4.79 5.76
CA SER A 122 5.74 5.39 7.09
C SER A 122 5.75 6.93 7.12
N ASN A 123 5.76 7.59 5.96
CA ASN A 123 5.63 9.04 5.80
C ASN A 123 4.29 9.48 5.21
N VAL A 124 3.40 8.55 4.87
CA VAL A 124 2.10 8.83 4.26
C VAL A 124 1.13 9.35 5.31
N THR A 125 0.45 10.45 5.03
CA THR A 125 -0.61 11.01 5.88
C THR A 125 -2.01 10.82 5.29
N ASN A 126 -2.12 10.62 3.97
CA ASN A 126 -3.39 10.51 3.28
C ASN A 126 -3.41 9.28 2.36
N MET A 127 -4.35 8.36 2.56
CA MET A 127 -4.57 7.15 1.75
C MET A 127 -5.96 7.12 1.09
N ASP A 128 -6.65 8.25 1.08
CA ASP A 128 -8.03 8.38 0.61
C ASP A 128 -8.22 7.86 -0.83
N GLY A 129 -9.07 6.86 -1.03
CA GLY A 129 -9.40 6.29 -2.34
C GLY A 129 -8.25 5.55 -3.04
N MET A 130 -7.18 5.17 -2.34
CA MET A 130 -6.01 4.51 -2.97
C MET A 130 -6.37 3.25 -3.76
N PHE A 131 -7.31 2.42 -3.27
CA PHE A 131 -7.78 1.18 -3.92
C PHE A 131 -9.27 1.23 -4.27
N TYR A 132 -9.81 2.43 -4.49
CA TYR A 132 -11.19 2.60 -4.93
C TYR A 132 -11.44 1.86 -6.26
N ASN A 133 -12.48 1.03 -6.31
CA ASN A 133 -12.84 0.18 -7.48
C ASN A 133 -11.69 -0.75 -7.93
N ALA A 134 -10.79 -1.15 -7.03
CA ALA A 134 -9.76 -2.15 -7.31
C ALA A 134 -10.31 -3.57 -7.09
N ASP A 135 -11.26 -3.98 -7.94
CA ASP A 135 -12.11 -5.17 -7.76
C ASP A 135 -11.36 -6.45 -7.36
N ILE A 136 -10.17 -6.69 -7.93
CA ILE A 136 -9.37 -7.91 -7.70
C ILE A 136 -8.19 -7.72 -6.74
N PHE A 137 -7.97 -6.51 -6.22
CA PHE A 137 -6.83 -6.23 -5.36
C PHE A 137 -6.96 -7.01 -4.04
N ASN A 138 -5.97 -7.85 -3.74
CA ASN A 138 -5.93 -8.64 -2.51
C ASN A 138 -4.48 -8.95 -2.07
N GLN A 139 -3.56 -8.01 -2.29
CA GLN A 139 -2.15 -8.17 -1.91
C GLN A 139 -1.95 -7.91 -0.43
N ASN A 140 -1.05 -8.69 0.19
CA ASN A 140 -0.71 -8.53 1.59
C ASN A 140 -0.04 -7.17 1.84
N ILE A 141 -0.70 -6.35 2.66
CA ILE A 141 -0.26 -5.01 3.10
C ILE A 141 -0.27 -4.89 4.63
N SER A 142 -0.22 -6.02 5.34
CA SER A 142 -0.29 -6.05 6.81
C SER A 142 0.92 -5.38 7.48
N ASN A 143 2.07 -5.35 6.78
CA ASN A 143 3.33 -4.79 7.28
C ASN A 143 3.44 -3.27 7.08
N TRP A 144 2.43 -2.62 6.52
CA TRP A 144 2.42 -1.17 6.32
C TRP A 144 2.37 -0.41 7.65
N ASN A 145 3.26 0.57 7.81
CA ASN A 145 3.25 1.46 8.98
C ASN A 145 2.32 2.66 8.72
N THR A 146 1.10 2.60 9.25
CA THR A 146 0.05 3.62 9.08
C THR A 146 0.03 4.70 10.18
N SER A 147 1.02 4.72 11.09
CA SER A 147 1.02 5.59 12.29
C SER A 147 1.01 7.11 12.04
N LYS A 148 1.12 7.55 10.78
CA LYS A 148 1.00 8.96 10.36
C LYS A 148 -0.24 9.26 9.54
N VAL A 149 -1.02 8.24 9.17
CA VAL A 149 -2.20 8.40 8.32
C VAL A 149 -3.31 9.06 9.13
N ASP A 150 -3.85 10.14 8.60
CA ASP A 150 -5.01 10.86 9.17
C ASP A 150 -6.29 10.66 8.35
N ASN A 151 -6.17 10.18 7.12
CA ASN A 151 -7.28 10.00 6.19
C ASN A 151 -7.17 8.67 5.43
N MET A 152 -8.18 7.82 5.61
CA MET A 152 -8.35 6.54 4.91
C MET A 152 -9.68 6.49 4.13
N GLY A 153 -10.36 7.63 3.92
CA GLY A 153 -11.66 7.69 3.25
C GLY A 153 -11.70 6.90 1.93
N SER A 154 -12.76 6.15 1.67
CA SER A 154 -12.98 5.38 0.44
C SER A 154 -11.83 4.43 0.02
N MET A 155 -10.84 4.14 0.86
CA MET A 155 -9.59 3.48 0.43
C MET A 155 -9.85 2.12 -0.21
N PHE A 156 -10.79 1.32 0.33
CA PHE A 156 -11.19 0.01 -0.20
C PHE A 156 -12.63 0.00 -0.74
N LYS A 157 -13.20 1.16 -1.05
CA LYS A 157 -14.55 1.22 -1.60
C LYS A 157 -14.62 0.45 -2.92
N ASN A 158 -15.55 -0.50 -3.01
CA ASN A 158 -15.71 -1.47 -4.10
C ASN A 158 -14.49 -2.37 -4.39
N ALA A 159 -13.49 -2.45 -3.49
CA ALA A 159 -12.40 -3.43 -3.61
C ALA A 159 -12.92 -4.83 -3.26
N SER A 160 -13.74 -5.41 -4.13
CA SER A 160 -14.61 -6.55 -3.85
C SER A 160 -13.87 -7.80 -3.38
N SER A 161 -12.64 -8.01 -3.83
CA SER A 161 -11.81 -9.17 -3.46
C SER A 161 -10.91 -8.94 -2.24
N PHE A 162 -10.82 -7.71 -1.72
CA PHE A 162 -9.90 -7.39 -0.65
C PHE A 162 -10.33 -8.05 0.67
N ASN A 163 -9.46 -8.88 1.24
CA ASN A 163 -9.69 -9.56 2.52
C ASN A 163 -8.36 -9.90 3.23
N GLN A 164 -7.38 -9.00 3.15
CA GLN A 164 -6.09 -9.18 3.84
C GLN A 164 -6.14 -8.65 5.26
N ASP A 165 -5.40 -9.32 6.15
CA ASP A 165 -5.28 -8.92 7.55
C ASP A 165 -4.60 -7.54 7.66
N ILE A 166 -5.32 -6.62 8.31
CA ILE A 166 -4.90 -5.24 8.58
C ILE A 166 -5.14 -4.90 10.07
N SER A 167 -5.26 -5.93 10.92
CA SER A 167 -5.41 -5.76 12.37
C SER A 167 -4.24 -4.97 12.98
N SER A 168 -3.04 -5.12 12.42
CA SER A 168 -1.80 -4.46 12.88
C SER A 168 -1.64 -3.00 12.49
N TRP A 169 -2.58 -2.42 11.73
CA TRP A 169 -2.51 -1.02 11.34
C TRP A 169 -2.75 -0.10 12.54
N ASP A 170 -1.88 0.90 12.70
CA ASP A 170 -2.08 1.98 13.67
C ASP A 170 -3.08 2.98 13.08
N THR A 171 -4.27 3.03 13.68
CA THR A 171 -5.37 3.94 13.30
C THR A 171 -5.53 5.11 14.27
N SER A 172 -4.66 5.25 15.28
CA SER A 172 -4.81 6.22 16.39
C SER A 172 -4.89 7.69 15.94
N LYS A 173 -4.39 8.01 14.74
CA LYS A 173 -4.45 9.36 14.13
C LYS A 173 -5.50 9.50 13.03
N VAL A 174 -6.17 8.43 12.64
CA VAL A 174 -7.11 8.44 11.52
C VAL A 174 -8.38 9.17 11.93
N THR A 175 -8.64 10.30 11.28
CA THR A 175 -9.82 11.15 11.54
C THR A 175 -10.96 10.88 10.56
N LYS A 176 -10.64 10.39 9.34
CA LYS A 176 -11.58 10.17 8.24
C LYS A 176 -11.56 8.71 7.80
N MET A 177 -12.69 8.03 7.98
CA MET A 177 -12.95 6.63 7.61
C MET A 177 -14.23 6.46 6.78
N LEU A 178 -14.76 7.55 6.20
CA LEU A 178 -15.97 7.52 5.36
C LEU A 178 -15.81 6.52 4.21
N ASP A 179 -16.84 5.74 3.89
CA ASP A 179 -16.85 4.79 2.78
C ASP A 179 -15.70 3.73 2.80
N LEU A 180 -14.90 3.59 3.87
CA LEU A 180 -13.61 2.85 3.85
C LEU A 180 -13.73 1.44 3.27
N PHE A 181 -14.73 0.65 3.69
CA PHE A 181 -15.01 -0.70 3.21
C PHE A 181 -16.35 -0.81 2.47
N ARG A 182 -16.90 0.32 2.00
CA ARG A 182 -18.17 0.32 1.29
C ARG A 182 -18.11 -0.60 0.08
N ALA A 183 -19.01 -1.58 0.01
CA ALA A 183 -19.05 -2.60 -1.04
C ALA A 183 -17.74 -3.41 -1.21
N ALA A 184 -16.87 -3.48 -0.19
CA ALA A 184 -15.78 -4.45 -0.11
C ALA A 184 -16.36 -5.82 0.28
N THR A 185 -17.02 -6.49 -0.67
CA THR A 185 -17.92 -7.62 -0.41
C THR A 185 -17.26 -8.83 0.24
N SER A 186 -15.95 -9.03 0.06
CA SER A 186 -15.19 -10.13 0.68
C SER A 186 -14.55 -9.78 2.03
N PHE A 187 -14.50 -8.50 2.41
CA PHE A 187 -13.77 -8.07 3.60
C PHE A 187 -14.47 -8.56 4.88
N ASN A 188 -13.75 -9.31 5.70
CA ASN A 188 -14.24 -9.81 7.00
C ASN A 188 -13.09 -10.06 8.00
N GLN A 189 -12.03 -9.26 7.94
CA GLN A 189 -10.88 -9.39 8.84
C GLN A 189 -11.16 -8.71 10.19
N ASN A 190 -10.62 -9.29 11.26
CA ASN A 190 -10.76 -8.74 12.61
C ASN A 190 -10.02 -7.39 12.72
N ILE A 191 -10.78 -6.34 13.06
CA ILE A 191 -10.29 -4.97 13.27
C ILE A 191 -10.73 -4.42 14.65
N SER A 192 -11.05 -5.32 15.59
CA SER A 192 -11.45 -4.96 16.97
C SER A 192 -10.39 -4.18 17.74
N GLU A 193 -9.12 -4.32 17.37
CA GLU A 193 -7.97 -3.67 18.01
C GLU A 193 -7.66 -2.26 17.46
N TRP A 194 -8.40 -1.80 16.43
CA TRP A 194 -8.21 -0.45 15.89
C TRP A 194 -8.56 0.62 16.92
N ASP A 195 -7.65 1.58 17.11
CA ASP A 195 -7.92 2.80 17.86
C ASP A 195 -8.73 3.78 17.00
N THR A 196 -10.02 3.92 17.32
CA THR A 196 -10.95 4.82 16.63
C THR A 196 -11.18 6.15 17.37
N SER A 197 -10.44 6.41 18.45
CA SER A 197 -10.67 7.56 19.35
C SER A 197 -10.52 8.93 18.66
N SER A 198 -9.75 9.00 17.57
CA SER A 198 -9.56 10.20 16.74
C SER A 198 -10.56 10.33 15.60
N ALA A 199 -11.36 9.31 15.31
CA ALA A 199 -12.26 9.31 14.17
C ALA A 199 -13.38 10.33 14.35
N THR A 200 -13.67 11.08 13.28
CA THR A 200 -14.74 12.09 13.23
C THR A 200 -15.69 11.87 12.04
N SER A 201 -15.36 10.93 11.15
CA SER A 201 -16.19 10.58 10.00
C SER A 201 -16.12 9.08 9.71
N MET A 202 -17.28 8.41 9.73
CA MET A 202 -17.45 6.97 9.53
C MET A 202 -18.72 6.62 8.74
N SER A 203 -19.36 7.60 8.09
CA SER A 203 -20.55 7.34 7.28
C SER A 203 -20.26 6.28 6.22
N LYS A 204 -21.18 5.33 6.04
CA LYS A 204 -21.10 4.27 5.02
C LYS A 204 -19.86 3.36 5.11
N MET A 205 -19.19 3.30 6.26
CA MET A 205 -17.95 2.52 6.46
C MET A 205 -18.06 1.08 5.96
N PHE A 206 -19.18 0.40 6.23
CA PHE A 206 -19.48 -0.98 5.84
C PHE A 206 -20.76 -1.11 5.00
N GLU A 207 -21.23 -0.01 4.37
CA GLU A 207 -22.43 -0.08 3.52
C GLU A 207 -22.19 -1.09 2.38
N ASN A 208 -23.06 -2.10 2.23
CA ASN A 208 -22.93 -3.21 1.28
C ASN A 208 -21.66 -4.08 1.43
N ALA A 209 -20.96 -4.04 2.58
CA ALA A 209 -19.88 -4.98 2.88
C ALA A 209 -20.47 -6.33 3.31
N THR A 210 -20.95 -7.11 2.32
CA THR A 210 -21.83 -8.27 2.55
C THR A 210 -21.24 -9.43 3.34
N SER A 211 -19.93 -9.45 3.60
CA SER A 211 -19.28 -10.47 4.44
C SER A 211 -18.90 -9.97 5.83
N PHE A 212 -18.92 -8.65 6.09
CA PHE A 212 -18.35 -8.09 7.31
C PHE A 212 -19.25 -8.33 8.52
N ASN A 213 -18.80 -9.14 9.48
CA ASN A 213 -19.51 -9.41 10.74
C ASN A 213 -18.53 -9.65 11.90
N GLN A 214 -17.52 -8.79 12.02
CA GLN A 214 -16.57 -8.85 13.13
C GLN A 214 -17.07 -8.06 14.33
N ASP A 215 -16.69 -8.51 15.53
CA ASP A 215 -16.99 -7.79 16.77
C ASP A 215 -16.11 -6.53 16.84
N ILE A 216 -16.75 -5.36 16.77
CA ILE A 216 -16.13 -4.04 16.91
C ILE A 216 -16.71 -3.28 18.10
N SER A 217 -17.33 -3.99 19.06
CA SER A 217 -17.94 -3.39 20.25
C SER A 217 -16.92 -2.70 21.16
N SER A 218 -15.63 -3.02 21.02
CA SER A 218 -14.49 -2.42 21.73
C SER A 218 -14.11 -1.02 21.25
N TRP A 219 -14.60 -0.56 20.10
CA TRP A 219 -14.18 0.72 19.52
C TRP A 219 -14.58 1.93 20.37
N CYS A 220 -13.64 2.88 20.49
CA CYS A 220 -13.85 4.17 21.13
C CYS A 220 -14.46 5.16 20.11
N VAL A 221 -15.74 5.46 20.25
CA VAL A 221 -16.54 6.28 19.31
C VAL A 221 -17.21 7.46 20.02
N SER A 222 -16.53 8.03 21.03
CA SER A 222 -17.02 9.17 21.82
C SER A 222 -17.24 10.45 21.01
N ASN A 223 -16.59 10.57 19.85
CA ASN A 223 -16.77 11.73 18.95
C ASN A 223 -18.10 11.71 18.18
N PHE A 224 -18.87 10.62 18.24
CA PHE A 224 -20.13 10.46 17.52
C PHE A 224 -21.31 10.45 18.48
N ILE A 225 -22.29 11.35 18.31
CA ILE A 225 -23.48 11.39 19.19
C ILE A 225 -24.44 10.24 18.89
N THR A 226 -24.49 9.81 17.63
CA THR A 226 -25.34 8.71 17.13
C THR A 226 -24.56 7.91 16.10
N GLU A 227 -25.12 6.76 15.71
CA GLU A 227 -24.63 5.98 14.57
C GLU A 227 -24.45 6.87 13.31
N PRO A 228 -23.29 6.81 12.64
CA PRO A 228 -23.07 7.46 11.35
C PRO A 228 -24.05 6.99 10.28
N GLU A 229 -24.37 7.87 9.33
CA GLU A 229 -25.29 7.56 8.23
C GLU A 229 -24.87 6.28 7.49
N ASN A 230 -25.80 5.32 7.39
CA ASN A 230 -25.62 4.04 6.69
C ASN A 230 -24.36 3.27 7.10
N PHE A 231 -23.92 3.38 8.37
CA PHE A 231 -22.66 2.80 8.84
C PHE A 231 -22.45 1.36 8.36
N ALA A 232 -23.48 0.50 8.48
CA ALA A 232 -23.43 -0.90 8.07
C ALA A 232 -24.68 -1.38 7.30
N THR A 233 -25.37 -0.49 6.56
CA THR A 233 -26.55 -0.89 5.77
C THR A 233 -26.19 -2.01 4.79
N ASN A 234 -26.97 -3.11 4.75
CA ASN A 234 -26.72 -4.32 3.95
C ASN A 234 -25.43 -5.09 4.28
N SER A 235 -24.80 -4.84 5.44
CA SER A 235 -23.79 -5.71 6.03
C SER A 235 -24.44 -6.70 7.02
N PRO A 236 -23.89 -7.92 7.20
CA PRO A 236 -24.37 -8.87 8.22
C PRO A 236 -23.97 -8.49 9.66
N LEU A 237 -23.32 -7.35 9.89
CA LEU A 237 -22.93 -6.85 11.20
C LEU A 237 -24.13 -6.74 12.15
N ILE A 238 -24.15 -7.59 13.18
CA ILE A 238 -25.21 -7.61 14.18
C ILE A 238 -25.04 -6.52 15.25
N GLU A 239 -26.15 -6.11 15.87
CA GLU A 239 -26.19 -5.03 16.87
C GLU A 239 -25.22 -5.25 18.05
N SER A 240 -25.10 -6.49 18.56
CA SER A 240 -24.20 -6.80 19.68
C SER A 240 -22.70 -6.69 19.34
N TYR A 241 -22.35 -6.61 18.05
CA TYR A 241 -20.98 -6.44 17.57
C TYR A 241 -20.68 -4.98 17.22
N GLN A 242 -21.66 -4.07 17.31
CA GLN A 242 -21.45 -2.65 17.06
C GLN A 242 -20.95 -1.93 18.31
N PRO A 243 -20.19 -0.83 18.16
CA PRO A 243 -19.81 -0.01 19.29
C PRO A 243 -21.01 0.74 19.86
N VAL A 244 -20.91 1.11 21.14
CA VAL A 244 -21.88 2.01 21.77
C VAL A 244 -21.53 3.45 21.39
N TRP A 245 -22.24 3.98 20.39
CA TRP A 245 -22.05 5.35 19.88
C TRP A 245 -22.07 6.40 21.01
N GLY A 246 -21.10 7.31 21.01
CA GLY A 246 -20.96 8.34 22.04
C GLY A 246 -20.21 7.90 23.29
N SER A 247 -19.57 6.73 23.26
CA SER A 247 -18.80 6.20 24.38
C SER A 247 -17.44 5.65 23.95
N CYS A 248 -16.58 5.40 24.94
CA CYS A 248 -15.37 4.60 24.79
C CYS A 248 -15.37 3.54 25.89
N PRO A 249 -15.32 2.24 25.54
CA PRO A 249 -15.19 1.17 26.52
C PRO A 249 -13.95 1.38 27.41
N GLU A 250 -14.08 1.05 28.70
CA GLU A 250 -12.99 1.11 29.68
C GLU A 250 -12.01 -0.07 29.57
#